data_AF-A0A6P0TPV5-F1
#
_entry.id   AF-A0A6P0TPV5-F1
#
_cell.length_a   1.000
_cell.length_b   1.000
_cell.length_c   1.000
_cell.angle_alpha   90.00
_cell.angle_beta   90.00
_cell.angle_gamma   90.00
#
_symmetry.space_group_name_H-M   'P 1'
#
loop_
_entity.id
_entity.type
_entity.pdbx_description
1 polymer ?
#
loop_
_entity_poly.entity_id
_entity_poly.type
_entity_poly.pdbx_seq_one_letter_code
_entity_poly.pdbx_strand_id
1 'polypeptide(L)'
;PKVAIDRTTHASNFYHTGFVHYPWKSKSQNDPELPVETTIDDDVMSMAGLYFLIQFPKANENLESQLKGVLQFLGEEGIGGERSSGAGRFCLEWDELPPPWQKVIEFSKTQANYQHGLLSLFWEKDLSSAWITDSDRYALQERGGWIVSPFSGRQQRRKALQMFTEGSVFSTLPQGNLADVTPYDHQGKPKFTQHSVYRNGFALSLPVHP
;
A
#
# COMPACT_ATOMS: atom_id res chain seq x y z
N PRO A 1 5.87 -11.72 21.34
CA PRO A 1 6.92 -10.84 21.91
C PRO A 1 8.28 -11.25 21.35
N LYS A 2 9.17 -10.30 21.06
CA LYS A 2 10.54 -10.55 20.61
C LYS A 2 11.53 -9.89 21.58
N VAL A 3 12.77 -10.34 21.56
CA VAL A 3 13.84 -9.81 22.40
C VAL A 3 15.04 -9.44 21.55
N ALA A 4 15.61 -8.25 21.78
CA ALA A 4 16.92 -7.88 21.29
C ALA A 4 17.91 -7.98 22.44
N ILE A 5 18.99 -8.73 22.23
CA ILE A 5 20.03 -8.96 23.25
C ILE A 5 21.33 -8.33 22.77
N ASP A 6 21.89 -7.43 23.57
CA ASP A 6 23.24 -6.91 23.36
C ASP A 6 24.26 -8.02 23.57
N ARG A 7 25.10 -8.28 22.56
CA ARG A 7 26.09 -9.37 22.58
C ARG A 7 27.23 -9.14 23.57
N THR A 8 27.46 -7.90 23.99
CA THR A 8 28.54 -7.51 24.91
C THR A 8 28.03 -7.36 26.33
N THR A 9 26.90 -6.68 26.52
CA THR A 9 26.39 -6.36 27.87
C THR A 9 25.33 -7.34 28.36
N HIS A 10 24.83 -8.23 27.49
CA HIS A 10 23.65 -9.08 27.74
C HIS A 10 22.38 -8.32 28.12
N ALA A 11 22.35 -6.99 27.92
CA ALA A 11 21.16 -6.19 28.11
C ALA A 11 20.05 -6.67 27.16
N SER A 12 18.84 -6.83 27.70
CA SER A 12 17.69 -7.37 26.97
C SER A 12 16.62 -6.30 26.81
N ASN A 13 16.18 -6.07 25.58
CA ASN A 13 15.05 -5.20 25.25
C ASN A 13 13.91 -6.03 24.67
N PHE A 14 12.77 -6.05 25.37
CA PHE A 14 11.56 -6.70 24.88
C PHE A 14 10.76 -5.74 24.01
N TYR A 15 10.27 -6.24 22.89
CA TYR A 15 9.41 -5.49 21.99
C TYR A 15 8.34 -6.40 21.37
N HIS A 16 7.31 -5.78 20.78
CA HIS A 16 6.23 -6.49 20.12
C HIS A 16 6.26 -6.20 18.62
N THR A 17 6.12 -7.26 17.85
CA THR A 17 5.83 -7.18 16.42
C THR A 17 4.41 -7.69 16.22
N GLY A 18 3.56 -6.87 15.63
CA GLY A 18 2.21 -7.27 15.25
C GLY A 18 2.25 -8.14 14.00
N PHE A 19 1.62 -9.31 14.05
CA PHE A 19 1.39 -10.16 12.89
C PHE A 19 -0.09 -10.22 12.59
N VAL A 20 -0.44 -10.12 11.32
CA VAL A 20 -1.79 -10.38 10.82
C VAL A 20 -1.78 -11.78 10.23
N HIS A 21 -2.67 -12.64 10.72
CA HIS A 21 -2.83 -14.01 10.24
C HIS A 21 -4.16 -14.12 9.52
N TYR A 22 -4.13 -14.59 8.28
CA TYR A 22 -5.35 -14.88 7.53
C TYR A 22 -5.79 -16.32 7.78
N PRO A 23 -7.10 -16.58 7.87
CA PRO A 23 -7.63 -17.93 7.95
C PRO A 23 -7.24 -18.74 6.70
N TRP A 24 -6.80 -19.97 6.92
CA TRP A 24 -6.43 -20.93 5.87
C TRP A 24 -6.86 -22.33 6.28
N LYS A 25 -6.95 -23.24 5.30
CA LYS A 25 -7.21 -24.67 5.51
C LYS A 25 -6.17 -25.50 4.76
N SER A 26 -5.76 -26.62 5.36
CA SER A 26 -5.01 -27.63 4.60
C SER A 26 -5.98 -28.36 3.68
N LYS A 27 -5.59 -28.58 2.43
CA LYS A 27 -6.30 -29.49 1.52
C LYS A 27 -6.08 -30.92 2.01
N SER A 28 -6.88 -31.41 2.95
CA SER A 28 -6.95 -32.84 3.20
C SER A 28 -7.61 -33.51 1.98
N GLN A 29 -7.08 -34.64 1.52
CA GLN A 29 -7.43 -35.36 0.28
C GLN A 29 -8.93 -35.78 0.08
N ASN A 30 -9.89 -35.33 0.89
CA ASN A 30 -11.27 -35.83 0.89
C ASN A 30 -12.38 -34.74 0.97
N ASP A 31 -12.17 -33.52 0.46
CA ASP A 31 -13.25 -32.51 0.41
C ASP A 31 -13.76 -32.32 -1.05
N PRO A 32 -14.92 -32.90 -1.45
CA PRO A 32 -15.35 -33.01 -2.85
C PRO A 32 -15.88 -31.74 -3.52
N GLU A 33 -15.97 -30.61 -2.80
CA GLU A 33 -16.63 -29.38 -3.28
C GLU A 33 -15.70 -28.17 -3.48
N LEU A 34 -14.38 -28.34 -3.49
CA LEU A 34 -13.47 -27.19 -3.51
C LEU A 34 -13.03 -26.77 -4.93
N PRO A 35 -13.14 -25.48 -5.30
CA PRO A 35 -12.62 -24.95 -6.56
C PRO A 35 -11.10 -25.13 -6.67
N VAL A 36 -10.66 -25.65 -7.81
CA VAL A 36 -9.26 -25.82 -8.18
C VAL A 36 -8.74 -24.47 -8.68
N GLU A 37 -8.32 -23.54 -7.81
CA GLU A 37 -7.40 -22.42 -8.14
C GLU A 37 -7.27 -21.46 -6.95
N THR A 38 -6.22 -21.66 -6.15
CA THR A 38 -5.64 -20.72 -5.14
C THR A 38 -4.60 -21.51 -4.33
N THR A 39 -3.48 -21.88 -4.94
CA THR A 39 -2.40 -22.64 -4.25
C THR A 39 -1.21 -21.73 -3.96
N ILE A 40 -0.94 -21.52 -2.67
CA ILE A 40 0.34 -20.97 -2.16
C ILE A 40 1.40 -22.09 -2.09
N ASP A 41 0.90 -23.31 -1.94
CA ASP A 41 1.55 -24.62 -2.01
C ASP A 41 0.41 -25.60 -2.33
N ASP A 42 0.68 -26.76 -2.93
CA ASP A 42 -0.39 -27.67 -3.42
C ASP A 42 -1.35 -28.15 -2.31
N ASP A 43 -0.95 -27.99 -1.04
CA ASP A 43 -1.64 -28.48 0.16
C ASP A 43 -2.34 -27.39 1.01
N VAL A 44 -2.31 -26.10 0.64
CA VAL A 44 -2.85 -24.99 1.44
C VAL A 44 -3.84 -24.15 0.64
N MET A 45 -5.06 -24.00 1.17
CA MET A 45 -6.11 -23.13 0.64
C MET A 45 -6.29 -21.90 1.55
N SER A 46 -6.15 -20.70 0.97
CA SER A 46 -6.41 -19.46 1.70
C SER A 46 -7.91 -19.13 1.69
N MET A 47 -8.49 -18.80 2.85
CA MET A 47 -9.90 -18.42 2.96
C MET A 47 -10.09 -16.89 2.96
N ALA A 48 -9.02 -16.14 3.16
CA ALA A 48 -9.01 -14.69 3.11
C ALA A 48 -7.63 -14.18 2.71
N GLY A 49 -7.57 -12.95 2.21
CA GLY A 49 -6.31 -12.33 1.84
C GLY A 49 -6.46 -10.82 1.71
N LEU A 50 -5.44 -10.22 1.11
CA LEU A 50 -5.46 -8.82 0.72
C LEU A 50 -5.61 -8.73 -0.79
N TYR A 51 -6.38 -7.74 -1.22
CA TYR A 51 -6.38 -7.28 -2.59
C TYR A 51 -6.29 -5.76 -2.57
N PHE A 52 -5.89 -5.20 -3.70
CA PHE A 52 -5.95 -3.76 -3.91
C PHE A 52 -6.30 -3.48 -5.36
N LEU A 53 -6.81 -2.28 -5.61
CA LEU A 53 -7.21 -1.85 -6.93
C LEU A 53 -6.10 -1.02 -7.56
N ILE A 54 -5.94 -1.17 -8.87
CA ILE A 54 -4.96 -0.42 -9.65
C ILE A 54 -5.66 0.14 -10.88
N GLN A 55 -5.40 1.41 -11.16
CA GLN A 55 -5.79 2.04 -12.41
C GLN A 55 -4.53 2.39 -13.19
N PHE A 56 -4.39 1.80 -14.38
CA PHE A 56 -3.26 2.09 -15.25
C PHE A 56 -3.52 3.33 -16.13
N PRO A 57 -2.54 4.22 -16.28
CA PRO A 57 -2.62 5.30 -17.27
C PRO A 57 -2.50 4.72 -18.68
N LYS A 58 -3.28 5.26 -19.63
CA LYS A 58 -3.21 4.85 -21.06
C LYS A 58 -1.89 5.20 -21.76
N ALA A 59 -1.00 5.95 -21.10
CA ALA A 59 0.22 6.48 -21.69
C ALA A 59 1.37 5.48 -21.78
N ASN A 60 1.32 4.36 -21.03
CA ASN A 60 2.42 3.39 -21.00
C ASN A 60 1.91 1.94 -20.91
N GLU A 61 1.90 1.25 -22.04
CA GLU A 61 1.43 -0.13 -22.19
C GLU A 61 2.30 -1.15 -21.44
N ASN A 62 3.58 -0.84 -21.21
CA ASN A 62 4.50 -1.75 -20.52
C ASN A 62 4.41 -1.68 -18.99
N LEU A 63 3.73 -0.66 -18.44
CA LEU A 63 3.70 -0.44 -16.99
C LEU A 63 3.00 -1.59 -16.25
N GLU A 64 1.94 -2.13 -16.85
CA GLU A 64 1.18 -3.23 -16.28
C GLU A 64 2.03 -4.51 -16.17
N SER A 65 2.69 -4.90 -17.26
CA SER A 65 3.53 -6.10 -17.28
C SER A 65 4.74 -5.98 -16.34
N GLN A 66 5.35 -4.79 -16.25
CA GLN A 66 6.44 -4.51 -15.31
C GLN A 66 5.97 -4.60 -13.86
N LEU A 67 4.83 -3.98 -13.52
CA LEU A 67 4.30 -4.02 -12.16
C LEU A 67 3.93 -5.45 -11.75
N LYS A 68 3.30 -6.21 -12.67
CA LYS A 68 2.97 -7.62 -12.44
C LYS A 68 4.23 -8.44 -12.14
N GLY A 69 5.30 -8.28 -12.92
CA GLY A 69 6.58 -8.95 -12.67
C GLY A 69 7.21 -8.57 -11.32
N VAL A 70 7.15 -7.29 -10.95
CA VAL A 70 7.63 -6.83 -9.62
C VAL A 70 6.83 -7.46 -8.48
N LEU A 71 5.50 -7.53 -8.60
CA LEU A 71 4.66 -8.14 -7.55
C LEU A 71 4.88 -9.64 -7.44
N GLN A 72 5.10 -10.35 -8.55
CA GLN A 72 5.45 -11.78 -8.52
C GLN A 72 6.75 -12.01 -7.75
N PHE A 73 7.79 -11.22 -8.04
CA PHE A 73 9.05 -11.26 -7.29
C PHE A 73 8.84 -10.93 -5.79
N LEU A 74 8.02 -9.92 -5.49
CA LEU A 74 7.67 -9.57 -4.11
C LEU A 74 6.85 -10.65 -3.39
N GLY A 75 6.16 -11.53 -4.12
CA GLY A 75 5.47 -12.69 -3.55
C GLY A 75 6.42 -13.64 -2.83
N GLU A 76 7.60 -13.88 -3.41
CA GLU A 76 8.64 -14.74 -2.85
C GLU A 76 9.46 -14.01 -1.76
N GLU A 77 9.78 -12.75 -2.02
CA GLU A 77 10.59 -11.90 -1.15
C GLU A 77 9.85 -11.38 0.10
N GLY A 78 8.53 -11.28 0.00
CA GLY A 78 7.62 -10.75 1.00
C GLY A 78 7.55 -9.22 1.06
N ILE A 79 6.42 -8.70 1.54
CA ILE A 79 6.17 -7.27 1.78
C ILE A 79 6.02 -7.00 3.28
N GLY A 80 6.67 -5.94 3.77
CA GLY A 80 6.56 -5.50 5.16
C GLY A 80 7.78 -5.85 6.02
N GLY A 81 7.55 -5.94 7.33
CA GLY A 81 8.58 -6.32 8.31
C GLY A 81 8.75 -7.83 8.42
N GLU A 82 9.84 -8.27 9.05
CA GLU A 82 10.10 -9.70 9.36
C GLU A 82 10.17 -10.64 8.14
N ARG A 83 10.48 -10.09 6.95
CA ARG A 83 10.64 -10.86 5.69
C ARG A 83 11.64 -12.01 5.80
N SER A 84 12.75 -11.80 6.52
CA SER A 84 13.76 -12.83 6.75
C SER A 84 13.26 -14.01 7.61
N SER A 85 12.14 -13.83 8.32
CA SER A 85 11.45 -14.90 9.06
C SER A 85 10.30 -15.51 8.25
N GLY A 86 10.18 -15.18 6.96
CA GLY A 86 9.13 -15.67 6.05
C GLY A 86 7.84 -14.84 6.03
N ALA A 87 7.76 -13.74 6.78
CA ALA A 87 6.54 -12.93 6.85
C ALA A 87 6.32 -12.11 5.56
N GLY A 88 5.05 -11.93 5.21
CA GLY A 88 4.64 -11.04 4.11
C GLY A 88 4.74 -11.64 2.70
N ARG A 89 5.08 -12.93 2.58
CA ARG A 89 5.00 -13.69 1.32
C ARG A 89 3.56 -13.89 0.89
N PHE A 90 3.33 -13.98 -0.42
CA PHE A 90 2.01 -14.15 -1.00
C PHE A 90 2.08 -14.75 -2.41
N CYS A 91 0.95 -15.27 -2.87
CA CYS A 91 0.75 -15.62 -4.28
C CYS A 91 -0.11 -14.56 -4.95
N LEU A 92 0.27 -14.19 -6.16
CA LEU A 92 -0.38 -13.11 -6.91
C LEU A 92 -1.46 -13.68 -7.81
N GLU A 93 -2.69 -13.26 -7.57
CA GLU A 93 -3.78 -13.29 -8.54
C GLU A 93 -3.88 -11.93 -9.24
N TRP A 94 -4.23 -11.96 -10.53
CA TRP A 94 -4.26 -10.76 -11.36
C TRP A 94 -5.45 -10.81 -12.30
N ASP A 95 -6.53 -10.17 -11.88
CA ASP A 95 -7.81 -10.21 -12.56
C ASP A 95 -8.29 -8.81 -12.90
N GLU A 96 -9.07 -8.71 -13.98
CA GLU A 96 -9.88 -7.53 -14.23
C GLU A 96 -11.01 -7.43 -13.20
N LEU A 97 -11.52 -6.21 -13.01
CA LEU A 97 -12.62 -5.99 -12.08
C LEU A 97 -13.87 -6.77 -12.52
N PRO A 98 -14.49 -7.57 -11.63
CA PRO A 98 -15.65 -8.37 -12.00
C PRO A 98 -16.85 -7.47 -12.33
N PRO A 99 -17.83 -7.97 -13.12
CA PRO A 99 -18.95 -7.17 -13.63
C PRO A 99 -19.69 -6.28 -12.61
N PRO A 100 -19.89 -6.68 -11.34
CA PRO A 100 -20.53 -5.82 -10.34
C PRO A 100 -19.83 -4.47 -10.13
N TRP A 101 -18.52 -4.38 -10.35
CA TRP A 101 -17.75 -3.14 -10.22
C TRP A 101 -18.09 -2.08 -11.25
N GLN A 102 -18.61 -2.46 -12.43
CA GLN A 102 -18.99 -1.50 -13.46
C GLN A 102 -20.00 -0.49 -12.92
N LYS A 103 -20.99 -0.95 -12.13
CA LYS A 103 -21.98 -0.06 -11.49
C LYS A 103 -21.34 0.94 -10.51
N VAL A 104 -20.29 0.52 -9.81
CA VAL A 104 -19.60 1.35 -8.82
C VAL A 104 -18.76 2.42 -9.53
N ILE A 105 -17.99 2.03 -10.54
CA ILE A 105 -17.12 2.95 -11.28
C ILE A 105 -17.93 3.95 -12.12
N GLU A 106 -19.02 3.49 -12.72
CA GLU A 106 -19.86 4.29 -13.60
C GLU A 106 -20.95 5.08 -12.86
N PHE A 107 -21.00 5.04 -11.53
CA PHE A 107 -21.99 5.77 -10.73
C PHE A 107 -22.03 7.26 -11.10
N SER A 108 -20.86 7.86 -11.35
CA SER A 108 -20.70 9.25 -11.79
C SER A 108 -21.38 9.59 -13.12
N LYS A 109 -21.64 8.60 -14.00
CA LYS A 109 -22.38 8.80 -15.26
C LYS A 109 -23.89 8.91 -15.04
N THR A 110 -24.39 8.43 -13.90
CA THR A 110 -25.82 8.30 -13.61
C THR A 110 -26.34 9.32 -12.59
N GLN A 111 -25.45 9.98 -11.85
CA GLN A 111 -25.78 10.93 -10.79
C GLN A 111 -25.00 12.23 -10.97
N ALA A 112 -25.69 13.37 -10.92
CA ALA A 112 -25.08 14.68 -11.17
C ALA A 112 -24.32 15.27 -9.96
N ASN A 113 -24.50 14.70 -8.75
CA ASN A 113 -23.95 15.23 -7.50
C ASN A 113 -23.29 14.09 -6.70
N TYR A 114 -22.16 13.58 -7.17
CA TYR A 114 -21.35 12.61 -6.42
C TYR A 114 -20.13 13.30 -5.80
N GLN A 115 -19.59 12.70 -4.76
CA GLN A 115 -18.30 13.06 -4.17
C GLN A 115 -17.27 11.94 -4.42
N HIS A 116 -16.01 12.19 -4.08
CA HIS A 116 -14.89 11.29 -4.30
C HIS A 116 -14.44 10.67 -2.98
N GLY A 117 -14.80 9.41 -2.74
CA GLY A 117 -14.35 8.63 -1.59
C GLY A 117 -12.98 7.99 -1.86
N LEU A 118 -11.99 8.28 -1.03
CA LEU A 118 -10.63 7.76 -1.16
C LEU A 118 -10.52 6.26 -0.84
N LEU A 119 -9.88 5.52 -1.73
CA LEU A 119 -9.43 4.14 -1.53
C LEU A 119 -7.93 4.03 -1.27
N SER A 120 -7.18 5.11 -1.44
CA SER A 120 -5.76 5.19 -1.15
C SER A 120 -5.43 6.46 -0.37
N LEU A 121 -4.28 6.44 0.30
CA LEU A 121 -3.70 7.67 0.84
C LEU A 121 -3.48 8.71 -0.26
N PHE A 122 -3.80 9.97 0.04
CA PHE A 122 -3.69 11.09 -0.87
C PHE A 122 -2.76 12.17 -0.33
N TRP A 123 -1.89 12.70 -1.20
CA TRP A 123 -1.06 13.86 -0.91
C TRP A 123 -0.87 14.72 -2.16
N GLU A 124 -0.93 16.04 -1.98
CA GLU A 124 -0.71 17.06 -3.01
C GLU A 124 0.31 18.07 -2.47
N LYS A 125 1.26 18.48 -3.32
CA LYS A 125 2.38 19.36 -2.93
C LYS A 125 1.92 20.76 -2.54
N ASP A 126 0.95 21.30 -3.29
CA ASP A 126 0.50 22.69 -3.20
C ASP A 126 -1.03 22.75 -3.07
N LEU A 127 -1.57 22.05 -2.07
CA LEU A 127 -3.01 22.04 -1.81
C LEU A 127 -3.49 23.43 -1.35
N SER A 128 -4.24 24.11 -2.22
CA SER A 128 -4.86 25.38 -1.86
C SER A 128 -5.91 25.19 -0.76
N SER A 129 -6.03 26.15 0.17
CA SER A 129 -7.11 26.12 1.15
C SER A 129 -8.50 26.18 0.49
N ALA A 130 -8.60 26.75 -0.71
CA ALA A 130 -9.83 26.77 -1.50
C ALA A 130 -10.17 25.42 -2.16
N TRP A 131 -9.24 24.45 -2.13
CA TRP A 131 -9.48 23.11 -2.68
C TRP A 131 -10.36 22.28 -1.74
N ILE A 132 -10.24 22.50 -0.43
CA ILE A 132 -11.08 21.87 0.60
C ILE A 132 -12.32 22.73 0.81
N THR A 133 -13.48 22.11 0.76
CA THR A 133 -14.78 22.75 0.96
C THR A 133 -15.43 22.32 2.28
N ASP A 134 -16.44 23.05 2.74
CA ASP A 134 -17.21 22.69 3.95
C ASP A 134 -17.95 21.35 3.81
N SER A 135 -18.10 20.84 2.59
CA SER A 135 -18.73 19.54 2.31
C SER A 135 -17.77 18.35 2.46
N ASP A 136 -16.47 18.59 2.54
CA ASP A 136 -15.46 17.53 2.59
C ASP A 136 -15.35 16.92 3.99
N ARG A 137 -15.04 15.63 4.06
CA ARG A 137 -14.86 14.89 5.32
C ARG A 137 -13.61 14.06 5.23
N TYR A 138 -12.63 14.33 6.08
CA TYR A 138 -11.35 13.66 5.98
C TYR A 138 -10.71 13.42 7.34
N ALA A 139 -9.76 12.49 7.35
CA ALA A 139 -8.79 12.34 8.43
C ALA A 139 -7.38 12.46 7.86
N LEU A 140 -6.45 12.92 8.71
CA LEU A 140 -5.03 13.04 8.37
C LEU A 140 -4.24 12.00 9.14
N GLN A 141 -3.23 11.43 8.46
CA GLN A 141 -2.27 10.52 9.08
C GLN A 141 -0.85 10.92 8.71
N GLU A 142 0.05 10.93 9.69
CA GLU A 142 1.48 11.05 9.43
C GLU A 142 2.05 9.73 8.89
N ARG A 143 2.74 9.79 7.75
CA ARG A 143 3.39 8.66 7.10
C ARG A 143 4.90 8.85 7.07
N GLY A 144 5.57 8.16 7.99
CA GLY A 144 7.03 8.12 8.08
C GLY A 144 7.65 6.80 7.59
N GLY A 145 8.81 6.49 8.14
CA GLY A 145 9.46 5.19 8.02
C GLY A 145 10.96 5.30 7.75
N TRP A 146 11.54 4.15 7.45
CA TRP A 146 12.98 4.00 7.22
C TRP A 146 13.27 3.75 5.76
N ILE A 147 14.44 4.20 5.31
CA ILE A 147 15.01 3.88 4.01
C ILE A 147 15.80 2.59 4.19
N VAL A 148 15.30 1.52 3.61
CA VAL A 148 16.00 0.24 3.53
C VAL A 148 16.66 0.17 2.14
N SER A 149 17.92 0.55 2.06
CA SER A 149 18.70 0.47 0.83
C SER A 149 20.00 -0.29 1.07
N PRO A 150 20.22 -1.46 0.43
CA PRO A 150 21.44 -2.25 0.61
C PRO A 150 22.69 -1.47 0.17
N PHE A 151 22.56 -0.54 -0.77
CA PHE A 151 23.65 0.28 -1.30
C PHE A 151 24.09 1.42 -0.38
N SER A 152 23.29 1.74 0.65
CA SER A 152 23.55 2.89 1.53
C SER A 152 24.39 2.56 2.76
N GLY A 153 24.43 1.28 3.16
CA GLY A 153 25.09 0.81 4.38
C GLY A 153 24.55 1.40 5.70
N ARG A 154 23.53 2.27 5.66
CA ARG A 154 22.98 2.99 6.81
C ARG A 154 21.47 3.13 6.70
N GLN A 155 20.76 2.69 7.73
CA GLN A 155 19.32 2.93 7.87
C GLN A 155 19.10 4.39 8.25
N GLN A 156 18.34 5.13 7.43
CA GLN A 156 17.98 6.53 7.70
C GLN A 156 16.46 6.71 7.72
N ARG A 157 15.98 7.62 8.56
CA ARG A 157 14.56 8.00 8.57
C ARG A 157 14.29 8.92 7.39
N ARG A 158 13.32 8.56 6.54
CA ARG A 158 12.84 9.43 5.45
C ARG A 158 11.95 10.55 6.01
N LYS A 159 11.78 11.64 5.25
CA LYS A 159 10.90 12.74 5.63
C LYS A 159 9.47 12.22 5.84
N ALA A 160 8.85 12.62 6.95
CA ALA A 160 7.44 12.33 7.21
C ALA A 160 6.53 13.31 6.45
N LEU A 161 5.37 12.82 6.03
CA LEU A 161 4.34 13.61 5.36
C LEU A 161 3.01 13.39 6.06
N GLN A 162 2.18 14.42 6.14
CA GLN A 162 0.76 14.24 6.46
C GLN A 162 0.01 13.92 5.17
N MET A 163 -0.79 12.86 5.19
CA MET A 163 -1.58 12.40 4.05
C MET A 163 -3.05 12.29 4.48
N PHE A 164 -3.96 12.53 3.56
CA PHE A 164 -5.37 12.21 3.76
C PHE A 164 -5.56 10.69 3.73
N THR A 165 -6.38 10.17 4.63
CA THR A 165 -6.57 8.72 4.78
C THR A 165 -7.61 8.17 3.81
N GLU A 166 -7.55 6.86 3.59
CA GLU A 166 -8.65 6.10 3.00
C GLU A 166 -9.96 6.38 3.75
N GLY A 167 -11.08 6.39 3.01
CA GLY A 167 -12.41 6.76 3.53
C GLY A 167 -12.68 8.26 3.61
N SER A 168 -11.69 9.13 3.36
CA SER A 168 -11.94 10.56 3.21
C SER A 168 -12.75 10.84 1.94
N VAL A 169 -13.60 11.86 1.98
CA VAL A 169 -14.54 12.22 0.91
C VAL A 169 -14.33 13.67 0.51
N PHE A 170 -14.18 13.92 -0.79
CA PHE A 170 -13.93 15.24 -1.37
C PHE A 170 -14.93 15.58 -2.48
N SER A 171 -15.35 16.84 -2.56
CA SER A 171 -16.16 17.36 -3.66
C SER A 171 -15.37 17.47 -4.97
N THR A 172 -14.06 17.68 -4.88
CA THR A 172 -13.15 17.82 -6.01
C THR A 172 -12.38 16.51 -6.23
N LEU A 173 -12.20 16.09 -7.49
CA LEU A 173 -11.44 14.89 -7.83
C LEU A 173 -9.98 15.02 -7.33
N PRO A 174 -9.54 14.19 -6.36
CA PRO A 174 -8.16 14.19 -5.90
C PRO A 174 -7.28 13.53 -6.97
N GLN A 175 -6.24 14.25 -7.41
CA GLN A 175 -5.24 13.73 -8.35
C GLN A 175 -4.04 13.18 -7.57
N GLY A 176 -3.43 14.06 -6.76
CA GLY A 176 -2.27 13.75 -5.95
C GLY A 176 -0.96 13.82 -6.72
N ASN A 177 0.14 13.71 -5.99
CA ASN A 177 1.48 13.78 -6.54
C ASN A 177 2.42 12.73 -5.94
N LEU A 178 3.54 12.49 -6.64
CA LEU A 178 4.64 11.73 -6.10
C LEU A 178 5.49 12.62 -5.18
N ALA A 179 5.46 12.36 -3.88
CA ALA A 179 6.17 13.17 -2.91
C ALA A 179 7.64 12.75 -2.80
N ASP A 180 8.56 13.71 -2.91
CA ASP A 180 9.97 13.49 -2.57
C ASP A 180 10.16 13.55 -1.05
N VAL A 181 10.55 12.42 -0.48
CA VAL A 181 10.80 12.22 0.96
C VAL A 181 12.27 11.96 1.27
N THR A 182 13.16 12.31 0.35
CA THR A 182 14.61 12.23 0.55
C THR A 182 15.01 13.08 1.77
N PRO A 183 15.73 12.53 2.76
CA PRO A 183 16.07 13.26 3.97
C PRO A 183 17.16 14.30 3.70
N TYR A 184 16.97 15.50 4.24
CA TYR A 184 17.95 16.59 4.24
C TYR A 184 18.43 16.88 5.67
N ASP A 185 19.60 17.49 5.79
CA ASP A 185 20.08 18.04 7.05
C ASP A 185 19.56 19.44 7.32
N HIS A 186 19.92 19.97 8.49
CA HIS A 186 19.51 21.28 8.95
C HIS A 186 20.08 22.43 8.10
N GLN A 187 21.06 22.14 7.22
CA GLN A 187 21.67 23.07 6.28
C GLN A 187 21.09 22.89 4.87
N GLY A 188 20.07 22.05 4.70
CA GLY A 188 19.45 21.76 3.41
C GLY A 188 20.29 20.87 2.48
N LYS A 189 21.32 20.18 3.00
CA LYS A 189 22.10 19.21 2.21
C LYS A 189 21.48 17.81 2.30
N PRO A 190 21.47 17.02 1.20
CA PRO A 190 20.91 15.67 1.25
C PRO A 190 21.70 14.78 2.23
N LYS A 191 21.01 14.17 3.19
CA LYS A 191 21.59 13.13 4.08
C LYS A 191 21.72 11.79 3.37
N PHE A 192 20.96 11.62 2.30
CA PHE A 192 20.91 10.46 1.46
C PHE A 192 21.11 10.92 0.01
N THR A 193 22.13 10.40 -0.66
CA THR A 193 22.58 10.89 -1.98
C THR A 193 22.61 9.78 -3.04
N GLN A 194 22.35 8.53 -2.67
CA GLN A 194 22.43 7.39 -3.57
C GLN A 194 21.32 7.41 -4.63
N HIS A 195 20.12 7.81 -4.23
CA HIS A 195 18.96 7.98 -5.11
C HIS A 195 17.90 8.82 -4.38
N SER A 196 16.94 9.37 -5.13
CA SER A 196 15.77 9.99 -4.49
C SER A 196 14.87 8.92 -3.87
N VAL A 197 14.15 9.30 -2.81
CA VAL A 197 13.19 8.43 -2.15
C VAL A 197 11.81 9.05 -2.29
N TYR A 198 10.89 8.29 -2.86
CA TYR A 198 9.56 8.77 -3.16
C TYR A 198 8.48 8.09 -2.32
N ARG A 199 7.36 8.80 -2.17
CA ARG A 199 6.13 8.30 -1.58
C ARG A 199 4.99 8.56 -2.54
N ASN A 200 4.28 7.50 -2.91
CA ASN A 200 3.08 7.61 -3.73
C ASN A 200 2.00 8.38 -2.94
N GLY A 201 1.55 9.50 -3.50
CA GLY A 201 0.42 10.28 -3.02
C GLY A 201 -0.70 10.42 -4.06
N PHE A 202 -0.61 9.71 -5.19
CA PHE A 202 -1.68 9.66 -6.18
C PHE A 202 -2.92 9.01 -5.56
N ALA A 203 -4.05 9.69 -5.70
CA ALA A 203 -5.30 9.23 -5.13
C ALA A 203 -5.98 8.25 -6.09
N LEU A 204 -6.46 7.14 -5.52
CA LEU A 204 -7.50 6.33 -6.10
C LEU A 204 -8.80 6.66 -5.35
N SER A 205 -9.84 7.04 -6.08
CA SER A 205 -11.13 7.37 -5.49
C SER A 205 -12.27 6.70 -6.25
N LEU A 206 -13.38 6.49 -5.55
CA LEU A 206 -14.64 6.07 -6.14
C LEU A 206 -15.68 7.17 -6.00
N PRO A 207 -16.60 7.29 -6.96
CA PRO A 207 -17.76 8.15 -6.82
C PRO A 207 -18.68 7.60 -5.72
N VAL A 208 -19.01 8.45 -4.76
CA VAL A 208 -19.92 8.13 -3.64
C VAL A 208 -21.06 9.13 -3.61
N HIS A 209 -22.19 8.71 -3.08
CA HIS A 209 -23.26 9.65 -2.76
C HIS A 209 -22.79 10.60 -1.64
N PRO A 210 -23.14 11.89 -1.70
CA PRO A 210 -22.89 12.85 -0.62
C PRO A 210 -23.47 12.42 0.72
#